data_AF-A0A7C0VU17-F1
#
_entry.id   AF-A0A7C0VU17-F1
#
_cell.length_a   1.000
_cell.length_b   1.000
_cell.length_c   1.000
_cell.angle_alpha   90.00
_cell.angle_beta   90.00
_cell.angle_gamma   90.00
#
_symmetry.space_group_name_H-M   'P 1'
#
loop_
_entity.id
_entity.type
_entity.pdbx_description
1 polymer ?
#
loop_
_entity_poly.entity_id
_entity_poly.type
_entity_poly.pdbx_seq_one_letter_code
_entity_poly.pdbx_strand_id
1 'polypeptide(L)'
;MDRMLIARAATLALILILTMTFLRLSSLFLSTLDFTFNFPNLNNTLPERREAITSSVVRELILLFNKSNYLLINHSTSNTFTINATAKQATSSRRFADKLSKRVCLRGKIADEPLFVVFDADKMYYFRIQTYSKYIYNDGWESEELPSIPYEPGDRIPINAYLGRPHIDSVTVIPLITLAGKEVPVPIVKYTRTVQGVNSSTYYPEGIYLTTSGALGKYTIEIEKPEYDENYLKTLRTLAKNPTYLEVPSKLKPYLQKILNKIKPSGSEYDRIIQTIKFLVSNYKYDKNFTPAPPNVDPVIWFLFKEKRGVCVHFNTALTLLLRMQKIPARLVTGFMAGGSKVSYVENLHAWTEVYFEKVGWIDFDATPGKSSCNCLQREPAKERAKERKLIPTVINITSIYPNVQLKGRNITVKGYLRDTTGKGLDNKTVEIRLKVNKTSEGILIGLGKTRNGFFEITCTIPKSIDVGTYEVVAIFRGDEVYRESESDPPLTVIASTQIRCGIPRLLFTNTTYNFLCYLLDSDGKGLNGSPVHISIMRDNSKLNQTARTNSSGAFTFKWTPTAYGSYNVSITFKGSKYYLPARYEQKVNVVSVDVTPRYFIR
;
A
#
# COMPACT_ATOMS: atom_id res chain seq x y z
N MET A 1 2.57 53.13 -17.83
CA MET A 1 1.83 52.90 -16.57
C MET A 1 1.38 51.44 -16.44
N ASP A 2 0.86 50.81 -17.51
CA ASP A 2 0.34 49.43 -17.49
C ASP A 2 1.34 48.33 -17.10
N ARG A 3 2.59 48.36 -17.60
CA ARG A 3 3.58 47.31 -17.27
C ARG A 3 3.98 47.28 -15.79
N MET A 4 3.95 48.44 -15.12
CA MET A 4 4.35 48.55 -13.71
C MET A 4 3.21 48.09 -12.77
N LEU A 5 1.95 48.30 -13.17
CA LEU A 5 0.80 47.74 -12.46
C LEU A 5 0.72 46.21 -12.64
N ILE A 6 0.97 45.69 -13.85
CA ILE A 6 1.00 44.25 -14.13
C ILE A 6 2.13 43.57 -13.34
N ALA A 7 3.33 44.19 -13.27
CA ALA A 7 4.42 43.68 -12.45
C ALA A 7 4.06 43.62 -10.96
N ARG A 8 3.41 44.66 -10.41
CA ARG A 8 2.95 44.66 -9.01
C ARG A 8 1.87 43.62 -8.75
N ALA A 9 0.93 43.41 -9.68
CA ALA A 9 -0.08 42.37 -9.58
C ALA A 9 0.53 40.96 -9.63
N ALA A 10 1.54 40.73 -10.47
CA ALA A 10 2.26 39.46 -10.54
C ALA A 10 3.06 39.17 -9.26
N THR A 11 3.72 40.18 -8.68
CA THR A 11 4.43 40.04 -7.40
C THR A 11 3.48 39.75 -6.24
N LEU A 12 2.31 40.40 -6.21
CA LEU A 12 1.28 40.16 -5.20
C LEU A 12 0.65 38.76 -5.35
N ALA A 13 0.43 38.28 -6.58
CA ALA A 13 -0.02 36.92 -6.85
C ALA A 13 1.02 35.88 -6.40
N LEU A 14 2.30 36.14 -6.60
CA LEU A 14 3.39 35.27 -6.14
C LEU A 14 3.45 35.19 -4.61
N ILE A 15 3.26 36.32 -3.91
CA ILE A 15 3.18 36.38 -2.45
C ILE A 15 1.96 35.60 -1.94
N LEU A 16 0.80 35.72 -2.60
CA LEU A 16 -0.42 35.00 -2.24
C LEU A 16 -0.28 33.48 -2.44
N ILE A 17 0.40 33.06 -3.52
CA ILE A 17 0.70 31.65 -3.79
C ILE A 17 1.67 31.11 -2.73
N LEU A 18 2.71 31.86 -2.38
CA LEU A 18 3.68 31.45 -1.35
C LEU A 18 3.03 31.35 0.04
N THR A 19 2.18 32.30 0.43
CA THR A 19 1.45 32.24 1.72
C THR A 19 0.42 31.11 1.77
N MET A 20 -0.31 30.85 0.69
CA MET A 20 -1.22 29.69 0.59
C MET A 20 -0.47 28.36 0.60
N THR A 21 0.73 28.30 -0.01
CA THR A 21 1.59 27.11 0.02
C THR A 21 2.17 26.87 1.42
N PHE A 22 2.52 27.93 2.14
CA PHE A 22 3.00 27.90 3.52
C PHE A 22 1.89 27.50 4.51
N LEU A 23 0.67 28.01 4.35
CA LEU A 23 -0.51 27.61 5.14
C LEU A 23 -0.93 26.15 4.87
N ARG A 24 -0.64 25.61 3.68
CA ARG A 24 -0.85 24.19 3.36
C ARG A 24 0.08 23.26 4.14
N LEU A 25 1.23 23.75 4.59
CA LEU A 25 2.21 23.00 5.39
C LEU A 25 1.89 23.00 6.89
N SER A 26 1.08 23.94 7.40
CA SER A 26 0.85 24.11 8.85
C SER A 26 -0.40 23.41 9.41
N SER A 27 -1.29 22.84 8.58
CA SER A 27 -2.45 22.01 8.99
C SER A 27 -3.44 22.59 10.01
N LEU A 28 -3.32 23.86 10.39
CA LEU A 28 -4.13 24.53 11.39
C LEU A 28 -4.68 25.82 10.79
N PHE A 29 -5.97 26.05 10.99
CA PHE A 29 -6.83 27.17 10.54
C PHE A 29 -7.73 26.93 9.32
N LEU A 30 -9.03 26.79 9.62
CA LEU A 30 -10.16 27.09 8.76
C LEU A 30 -10.50 28.57 8.95
N SER A 31 -10.18 29.43 7.99
CA SER A 31 -10.73 30.78 7.93
C SER A 31 -10.92 31.22 6.48
N THR A 32 -12.01 31.94 6.24
CA THR A 32 -12.16 32.80 5.06
C THR A 32 -11.13 33.91 5.18
N LEU A 33 -10.29 34.07 4.15
CA LEU A 33 -9.34 35.16 4.06
C LEU A 33 -9.85 36.15 3.02
N ASP A 34 -10.26 37.32 3.49
CA ASP A 34 -10.65 38.43 2.64
C ASP A 34 -9.43 39.30 2.36
N PHE A 35 -9.05 39.42 1.08
CA PHE A 35 -7.98 40.30 0.66
C PHE A 35 -8.58 41.50 -0.09
N THR A 36 -8.50 42.67 0.53
CA THR A 36 -8.91 43.95 -0.09
C THR A 36 -7.67 44.63 -0.67
N PHE A 37 -7.65 44.80 -2.00
CA PHE A 37 -6.61 45.52 -2.70
C PHE A 37 -7.12 46.93 -3.05
N ASN A 38 -6.42 47.94 -2.53
CA ASN A 38 -6.69 49.34 -2.84
C ASN A 38 -5.59 49.86 -3.78
N PHE A 39 -5.99 50.46 -4.91
CA PHE A 39 -5.08 51.04 -5.90
C PHE A 39 -5.21 52.57 -5.88
N PRO A 40 -4.52 53.27 -4.97
CA PRO A 40 -4.74 54.70 -4.70
C PRO A 40 -4.48 55.62 -5.91
N ASN A 41 -3.67 55.18 -6.89
CA ASN A 41 -3.29 56.00 -8.05
C ASN A 41 -4.31 55.99 -9.22
N LEU A 42 -5.44 55.29 -9.10
CA LEU A 42 -6.48 55.33 -10.13
C LEU A 42 -7.38 56.59 -10.03
N ASN A 43 -7.35 57.31 -8.90
CA ASN A 43 -8.22 58.45 -8.63
C ASN A 43 -8.10 59.66 -9.58
N ASN A 44 -7.03 59.75 -10.37
CA ASN A 44 -6.79 60.84 -11.34
C ASN A 44 -6.96 60.43 -12.80
N THR A 45 -7.55 59.26 -13.09
CA THR A 45 -7.80 58.79 -14.47
C THR A 45 -9.26 58.95 -14.89
N LEU A 46 -9.54 59.17 -16.19
CA LEU A 46 -10.90 59.29 -16.70
C LEU A 46 -11.70 57.97 -16.48
N PRO A 47 -13.02 58.03 -16.15
CA PRO A 47 -13.82 56.86 -15.77
C PRO A 47 -13.77 55.70 -16.77
N GLU A 48 -13.89 55.98 -18.07
CA GLU A 48 -13.86 54.96 -19.13
C GLU A 48 -12.51 54.23 -19.23
N ARG A 49 -11.40 54.93 -18.96
CA ARG A 49 -10.06 54.32 -18.92
C ARG A 49 -9.85 53.47 -17.67
N ARG A 50 -10.49 53.81 -16.53
CA ARG A 50 -10.45 52.99 -15.31
C ARG A 50 -11.10 51.65 -15.52
N GLU A 51 -12.27 51.63 -16.15
CA GLU A 51 -13.02 50.39 -16.39
C GLU A 51 -12.27 49.43 -17.33
N ALA A 52 -11.61 49.95 -18.37
CA ALA A 52 -10.79 49.16 -19.28
C ALA A 52 -9.55 48.52 -18.61
N ILE A 53 -8.83 49.28 -17.78
CA ILE A 53 -7.66 48.78 -17.03
C ILE A 53 -8.11 47.74 -16.00
N THR A 54 -9.23 48.01 -15.33
CA THR A 54 -9.85 47.12 -14.34
C THR A 54 -10.23 45.78 -14.95
N SER A 55 -10.93 45.81 -16.09
CA SER A 55 -11.36 44.61 -16.81
C SER A 55 -10.17 43.76 -17.32
N SER A 56 -9.09 44.41 -17.77
CA SER A 56 -7.87 43.73 -18.23
C SER A 56 -7.14 43.01 -17.09
N VAL A 57 -6.96 43.66 -15.94
CA VAL A 57 -6.32 43.07 -14.75
C VAL A 57 -7.17 41.92 -14.19
N VAL A 58 -8.49 42.08 -14.13
CA VAL A 58 -9.42 41.01 -13.72
C VAL A 58 -9.34 39.82 -14.68
N ARG A 59 -9.25 40.05 -15.99
CA ARG A 59 -9.15 38.98 -17.00
C ARG A 59 -7.83 38.20 -16.87
N GLU A 60 -6.70 38.87 -16.67
CA GLU A 60 -5.40 38.22 -16.43
C GLU A 60 -5.37 37.44 -15.10
N LEU A 61 -5.94 38.00 -14.02
CA LEU A 61 -6.08 37.30 -12.74
C LEU A 61 -6.98 36.07 -12.87
N ILE A 62 -8.09 36.16 -13.60
CA ILE A 62 -8.93 35.01 -13.93
C ILE A 62 -8.13 33.97 -14.72
N LEU A 63 -7.37 34.35 -15.75
CA LEU A 63 -6.56 33.40 -16.53
C LEU A 63 -5.47 32.70 -15.69
N LEU A 64 -4.82 33.42 -14.77
CA LEU A 64 -3.82 32.90 -13.85
C LEU A 64 -4.43 31.94 -12.80
N PHE A 65 -5.59 32.28 -12.23
CA PHE A 65 -6.19 31.55 -11.10
C PHE A 65 -7.21 30.48 -11.50
N ASN A 66 -7.86 30.58 -12.67
CA ASN A 66 -8.88 29.62 -13.14
C ASN A 66 -8.29 28.25 -13.52
N LYS A 67 -6.96 28.09 -13.53
CA LYS A 67 -6.29 26.77 -13.51
C LYS A 67 -6.47 26.00 -12.19
N SER A 68 -6.97 26.66 -11.14
CA SER A 68 -6.95 26.13 -9.77
C SER A 68 -8.31 25.67 -9.25
N ASN A 69 -9.46 26.06 -9.85
CA ASN A 69 -10.81 25.74 -9.36
C ASN A 69 -11.17 26.19 -7.92
N TYR A 70 -10.48 27.18 -7.33
CA TYR A 70 -10.62 27.50 -5.89
C TYR A 70 -11.08 28.94 -5.51
N LEU A 71 -11.50 29.82 -6.44
CA LEU A 71 -11.80 31.22 -6.10
C LEU A 71 -13.10 31.75 -6.74
N LEU A 72 -13.89 32.48 -5.94
CA LEU A 72 -15.01 33.33 -6.38
C LEU A 72 -14.54 34.79 -6.32
N ILE A 73 -14.63 35.53 -7.43
CA ILE A 73 -14.27 36.95 -7.48
C ILE A 73 -15.57 37.76 -7.55
N ASN A 74 -15.89 38.49 -6.48
CA ASN A 74 -17.00 39.46 -6.48
C ASN A 74 -16.43 40.87 -6.69
N HIS A 75 -17.08 41.66 -7.53
CA HIS A 75 -16.71 43.06 -7.79
C HIS A 75 -17.62 44.00 -6.99
N SER A 76 -17.06 44.95 -6.23
CA SER A 76 -17.84 46.03 -5.62
C SER A 76 -17.13 47.38 -5.78
N THR A 77 -17.73 48.22 -6.64
CA THR A 77 -17.54 49.68 -6.86
C THR A 77 -16.10 50.25 -6.94
N SER A 78 -16.03 51.46 -7.50
CA SER A 78 -15.09 51.94 -8.51
C SER A 78 -13.61 52.14 -8.15
N ASN A 79 -13.13 51.73 -6.97
CA ASN A 79 -11.71 51.92 -6.58
C ASN A 79 -11.11 50.82 -5.68
N THR A 80 -11.86 49.77 -5.34
CA THR A 80 -11.41 48.72 -4.42
C THR A 80 -11.79 47.34 -4.94
N PHE A 81 -10.84 46.41 -5.00
CA PHE A 81 -11.13 45.01 -5.33
C PHE A 81 -11.02 44.17 -4.08
N THR A 82 -12.12 43.50 -3.73
CA THR A 82 -12.11 42.49 -2.67
C THR A 82 -12.12 41.12 -3.32
N ILE A 83 -11.03 40.37 -3.16
CA ILE A 83 -10.98 38.97 -3.58
C ILE A 83 -11.36 38.12 -2.38
N ASN A 84 -12.57 37.57 -2.43
CA ASN A 84 -13.04 36.64 -1.41
C ASN A 84 -12.52 35.24 -1.74
N ALA A 85 -11.42 34.85 -1.09
CA ALA A 85 -10.94 33.48 -1.14
C ALA A 85 -11.75 32.64 -0.15
N THR A 86 -12.95 32.22 -0.55
CA THR A 86 -13.65 31.17 0.18
C THR A 86 -12.96 29.85 -0.15
N ALA A 87 -12.18 29.32 0.80
CA ALA A 87 -11.88 27.91 0.81
C ALA A 87 -13.23 27.19 0.92
N LYS A 88 -13.85 26.86 -0.23
CA LYS A 88 -14.98 25.94 -0.24
C LYS A 88 -14.45 24.71 0.47
N GLN A 89 -15.02 24.43 1.64
CA GLN A 89 -14.83 23.16 2.31
C GLN A 89 -15.00 22.12 1.20
N ALA A 90 -13.96 21.33 0.97
CA ALA A 90 -14.14 20.06 0.31
C ALA A 90 -15.02 19.25 1.26
N THR A 91 -16.32 19.54 1.25
CA THR A 91 -17.32 18.55 1.63
C THR A 91 -17.12 17.41 0.64
N SER A 92 -17.04 16.21 1.19
CA SER A 92 -16.47 14.99 0.61
C SER A 92 -14.93 14.92 0.64
N SER A 93 -14.40 14.25 1.67
CA SER A 93 -13.77 12.94 1.45
C SER A 93 -13.15 12.72 0.05
N ARG A 94 -12.18 13.53 -0.41
CA ARG A 94 -11.36 13.17 -1.59
C ARG A 94 -10.40 12.04 -1.19
N ARG A 95 -10.97 10.83 -1.20
CA ARG A 95 -10.40 9.55 -0.79
C ARG A 95 -9.03 9.31 -1.41
N PHE A 96 -8.16 8.63 -0.66
CA PHE A 96 -6.90 8.07 -1.17
C PHE A 96 -7.13 7.22 -2.45
N ALA A 97 -8.24 6.48 -2.51
CA ALA A 97 -8.70 5.74 -3.68
C ALA A 97 -8.99 6.64 -4.90
N ASP A 98 -9.45 7.89 -4.67
CA ASP A 98 -9.80 8.85 -5.72
C ASP A 98 -8.55 9.56 -6.29
N LYS A 99 -7.51 9.72 -5.46
CA LYS A 99 -6.16 10.12 -5.92
C LYS A 99 -5.46 8.98 -6.66
N LEU A 100 -5.66 7.74 -6.24
CA LEU A 100 -5.19 6.55 -6.95
C LEU A 100 -5.88 6.44 -8.32
N SER A 101 -7.22 6.55 -8.37
CA SER A 101 -8.01 6.44 -9.61
C SER A 101 -7.69 7.54 -10.63
N LYS A 102 -7.59 8.81 -10.20
CA LYS A 102 -7.29 9.94 -11.09
C LYS A 102 -5.85 9.91 -11.63
N ARG A 103 -4.87 9.42 -10.86
CA ARG A 103 -3.50 9.19 -11.36
C ARG A 103 -3.41 7.99 -12.31
N VAL A 104 -4.32 7.01 -12.17
CA VAL A 104 -4.28 5.72 -12.88
C VAL A 104 -5.03 5.75 -14.21
N CYS A 105 -6.03 6.63 -14.38
CA CYS A 105 -6.68 6.88 -15.67
C CYS A 105 -5.69 7.18 -16.82
N LEU A 106 -4.44 7.55 -16.52
CA LEU A 106 -3.46 7.98 -17.51
C LEU A 106 -2.26 7.04 -17.74
N ARG A 107 -1.96 6.04 -16.87
CA ARG A 107 -0.68 5.29 -16.95
C ARG A 107 -0.70 3.77 -16.70
N GLY A 108 -1.78 3.18 -16.15
CA GLY A 108 -1.92 1.72 -16.05
C GLY A 108 -0.85 0.97 -15.21
N LYS A 109 -0.07 1.68 -14.39
CA LYS A 109 0.93 1.16 -13.44
C LYS A 109 0.88 2.02 -12.17
N ILE A 110 0.75 1.40 -10.99
CA ILE A 110 0.87 2.13 -9.72
C ILE A 110 2.34 2.21 -9.28
N ALA A 111 3.05 1.08 -9.35
CA ALA A 111 4.39 0.93 -8.79
C ALA A 111 5.27 0.07 -9.71
N ASP A 112 6.58 0.33 -9.66
CA ASP A 112 7.59 -0.50 -10.33
C ASP A 112 7.81 -1.86 -9.64
N GLU A 113 7.33 -1.97 -8.41
CA GLU A 113 7.40 -3.15 -7.55
C GLU A 113 5.99 -3.63 -7.15
N PRO A 114 5.82 -4.92 -6.80
CA PRO A 114 4.55 -5.45 -6.33
C PRO A 114 4.06 -4.78 -5.05
N LEU A 115 2.77 -4.44 -4.99
CA LEU A 115 2.12 -3.78 -3.85
C LEU A 115 1.80 -4.78 -2.73
N PHE A 116 1.40 -5.99 -3.11
CA PHE A 116 1.08 -7.08 -2.21
C PHE A 116 1.24 -8.43 -2.89
N VAL A 117 1.34 -9.48 -2.07
CA VAL A 117 1.31 -10.88 -2.49
C VAL A 117 0.02 -11.51 -2.00
N VAL A 118 -0.60 -12.32 -2.85
CA VAL A 118 -1.75 -13.15 -2.51
C VAL A 118 -1.32 -14.62 -2.52
N PHE A 119 -1.48 -15.30 -1.40
CA PHE A 119 -1.22 -16.73 -1.24
C PHE A 119 -2.51 -17.54 -1.34
N ASP A 120 -2.37 -18.79 -1.78
CA ASP A 120 -3.42 -19.82 -1.87
C ASP A 120 -4.59 -19.43 -2.78
N ALA A 121 -4.32 -18.57 -3.77
CA ALA A 121 -5.28 -18.13 -4.77
C ALA A 121 -5.20 -19.00 -6.05
N ASP A 122 -5.57 -20.26 -5.94
CA ASP A 122 -5.52 -21.23 -7.04
C ASP A 122 -6.39 -20.81 -8.25
N LYS A 123 -7.43 -20.01 -8.01
CA LYS A 123 -8.27 -19.38 -9.04
C LYS A 123 -7.97 -17.88 -9.14
N MET A 124 -8.33 -17.28 -10.28
CA MET A 124 -8.26 -15.82 -10.43
C MET A 124 -9.38 -15.12 -9.64
N TYR A 125 -9.02 -14.07 -8.89
CA TYR A 125 -9.95 -13.24 -8.11
C TYR A 125 -9.80 -11.75 -8.45
N TYR A 126 -10.92 -11.03 -8.32
CA TYR A 126 -11.02 -9.58 -8.46
C TYR A 126 -11.09 -8.92 -7.07
N PHE A 127 -9.93 -8.47 -6.60
CA PHE A 127 -9.76 -7.77 -5.33
C PHE A 127 -10.17 -6.30 -5.47
N ARG A 128 -11.40 -5.96 -5.10
CA ARG A 128 -11.97 -4.61 -5.22
C ARG A 128 -11.47 -3.66 -4.13
N ILE A 129 -11.33 -2.40 -4.51
CA ILE A 129 -11.06 -1.30 -3.56
C ILE A 129 -12.04 -0.14 -3.70
N GLN A 130 -12.70 0.02 -4.86
CA GLN A 130 -13.60 1.14 -5.11
C GLN A 130 -14.61 0.79 -6.21
N THR A 131 -15.83 1.31 -6.06
CA THR A 131 -16.91 1.25 -7.06
C THR A 131 -17.34 2.64 -7.48
N TYR A 132 -17.78 2.79 -8.74
CA TYR A 132 -18.22 4.06 -9.31
C TYR A 132 -19.68 4.00 -9.75
N SER A 133 -20.43 5.07 -9.49
CA SER A 133 -21.86 5.14 -9.84
C SER A 133 -22.11 5.98 -11.09
N LYS A 134 -21.44 7.13 -11.23
CA LYS A 134 -21.74 8.13 -12.26
C LYS A 134 -20.54 8.40 -13.15
N TYR A 135 -20.78 8.60 -14.45
CA TYR A 135 -19.75 9.06 -15.39
C TYR A 135 -20.05 10.50 -15.83
N ILE A 136 -19.08 11.38 -15.67
CA ILE A 136 -19.13 12.79 -16.06
C ILE A 136 -18.40 12.97 -17.38
N TYR A 137 -19.09 13.57 -18.35
CA TYR A 137 -18.52 13.87 -19.67
C TYR A 137 -17.23 14.68 -19.53
N ASN A 138 -16.14 14.25 -20.18
CA ASN A 138 -14.78 14.78 -20.08
C ASN A 138 -14.06 14.62 -18.73
N ASP A 139 -14.74 14.27 -17.64
CA ASP A 139 -14.16 14.23 -16.28
C ASP A 139 -13.98 12.80 -15.73
N GLY A 140 -14.67 11.83 -16.32
CA GLY A 140 -14.52 10.41 -15.96
C GLY A 140 -15.51 9.93 -14.91
N TRP A 141 -15.12 8.92 -14.12
CA TRP A 141 -16.00 8.29 -13.14
C TRP A 141 -15.97 8.99 -11.78
N GLU A 142 -17.15 9.11 -11.17
CA GLU A 142 -17.37 9.58 -9.80
C GLU A 142 -18.01 8.48 -8.96
N SER A 143 -17.63 8.44 -7.68
CA SER A 143 -18.26 7.59 -6.67
C SER A 143 -19.20 8.41 -5.79
N GLU A 144 -20.36 7.86 -5.48
CA GLU A 144 -21.22 8.37 -4.42
C GLU A 144 -20.63 8.09 -3.03
N GLU A 145 -20.98 8.94 -2.05
CA GLU A 145 -20.78 8.61 -0.65
C GLU A 145 -21.74 7.48 -0.27
N LEU A 146 -21.18 6.32 0.06
CA LEU A 146 -21.95 5.14 0.40
C LEU A 146 -22.11 5.03 1.93
N PRO A 147 -23.26 4.54 2.41
CA PRO A 147 -23.43 4.21 3.82
C PRO A 147 -22.40 3.15 4.22
N SER A 148 -21.92 3.25 5.45
CA SER A 148 -20.95 2.34 6.01
C SER A 148 -21.38 1.80 7.37
N ILE A 149 -20.82 0.65 7.71
CA ILE A 149 -20.99 0.04 9.03
C ILE A 149 -19.61 -0.32 9.60
N PRO A 150 -19.44 -0.29 10.93
CA PRO A 150 -18.25 -0.84 11.57
C PRO A 150 -18.06 -2.31 11.20
N TYR A 151 -16.80 -2.74 11.09
CA TYR A 151 -16.43 -4.12 10.87
C TYR A 151 -15.33 -4.52 11.85
N GLU A 152 -15.61 -5.52 12.67
CA GLU A 152 -14.62 -6.14 13.54
C GLU A 152 -14.02 -7.40 12.90
N PRO A 153 -12.74 -7.71 13.18
CA PRO A 153 -12.08 -8.84 12.53
C PRO A 153 -12.78 -10.17 12.83
N GLY A 154 -13.13 -10.90 11.78
CA GLY A 154 -13.88 -12.16 11.87
C GLY A 154 -15.40 -12.00 11.79
N ASP A 155 -15.93 -10.77 11.78
CA ASP A 155 -17.35 -10.53 11.52
C ASP A 155 -17.76 -11.10 10.16
N ARG A 156 -18.98 -11.61 10.09
CA ARG A 156 -19.55 -12.12 8.84
C ARG A 156 -20.07 -10.96 7.99
N ILE A 157 -19.49 -10.80 6.81
CA ILE A 157 -20.00 -9.89 5.79
C ILE A 157 -21.26 -10.51 5.17
N PRO A 158 -22.41 -9.80 5.16
CA PRO A 158 -23.63 -10.32 4.54
C PRO A 158 -23.47 -10.52 3.03
N ILE A 159 -23.74 -11.74 2.56
CA ILE A 159 -23.77 -12.06 1.13
C ILE A 159 -25.23 -12.13 0.69
N ASN A 160 -25.73 -11.03 0.12
CA ASN A 160 -27.11 -10.92 -0.36
C ASN A 160 -27.23 -11.46 -1.80
N ALA A 161 -26.92 -12.75 -1.99
CA ALA A 161 -27.02 -13.45 -3.26
C ALA A 161 -27.29 -14.94 -3.06
N TYR A 162 -28.09 -15.54 -3.93
CA TYR A 162 -28.18 -16.99 -4.06
C TYR A 162 -26.85 -17.53 -4.59
N LEU A 163 -26.19 -18.41 -3.85
CA LEU A 163 -24.85 -18.90 -4.18
C LEU A 163 -24.82 -20.30 -4.81
N GLY A 164 -25.98 -20.96 -4.96
CA GLY A 164 -26.04 -22.35 -5.42
C GLY A 164 -25.30 -23.28 -4.46
N ARG A 165 -24.27 -23.97 -4.96
CA ARG A 165 -23.33 -24.77 -4.16
C ARG A 165 -21.98 -24.04 -4.14
N PRO A 166 -21.75 -23.09 -3.23
CA PRO A 166 -20.53 -22.31 -3.22
C PRO A 166 -19.33 -23.18 -2.83
N HIS A 167 -18.18 -22.84 -3.41
CA HIS A 167 -16.89 -23.34 -2.96
C HIS A 167 -16.31 -22.37 -1.94
N ILE A 168 -15.73 -22.90 -0.86
CA ILE A 168 -15.07 -22.10 0.16
C ILE A 168 -13.57 -22.08 -0.16
N ASP A 169 -13.08 -20.87 -0.43
CA ASP A 169 -11.65 -20.61 -0.60
C ASP A 169 -11.15 -19.76 0.57
N SER A 170 -9.86 -19.86 0.87
CA SER A 170 -9.18 -18.95 1.79
C SER A 170 -7.92 -18.43 1.13
N VAL A 171 -7.75 -17.11 1.12
CA VAL A 171 -6.56 -16.48 0.54
C VAL A 171 -5.93 -15.53 1.54
N THR A 172 -4.61 -15.57 1.62
CA THR A 172 -3.82 -14.70 2.50
C THR A 172 -3.23 -13.57 1.67
N VAL A 173 -3.41 -12.33 2.11
CA VAL A 173 -2.84 -11.15 1.46
C VAL A 173 -1.78 -10.53 2.36
N ILE A 174 -0.58 -10.33 1.80
CA ILE A 174 0.55 -9.70 2.49
C ILE A 174 0.93 -8.42 1.74
N PRO A 175 0.67 -7.23 2.31
CA PRO A 175 1.21 -5.97 1.80
C PRO A 175 2.74 -6.01 1.76
N LEU A 176 3.33 -5.70 0.61
CA LEU A 176 4.79 -5.62 0.43
C LEU A 176 5.32 -4.20 0.62
N ILE A 177 4.42 -3.23 0.59
CA ILE A 177 4.70 -1.83 0.90
C ILE A 177 3.84 -1.37 2.07
N THR A 178 4.33 -0.40 2.83
CA THR A 178 3.55 0.20 3.92
C THR A 178 2.44 1.06 3.34
N LEU A 179 1.21 0.55 3.37
CA LEU A 179 -0.01 1.30 3.09
C LEU A 179 -0.58 1.82 4.40
N ALA A 180 -0.42 3.11 4.71
CA ALA A 180 -0.88 3.70 5.96
C ALA A 180 -1.61 5.03 5.74
N GLY A 181 -2.65 5.27 6.53
CA GLY A 181 -3.45 6.49 6.44
C GLY A 181 -4.69 6.46 7.34
N LYS A 182 -5.53 7.51 7.24
CA LYS A 182 -6.82 7.55 7.96
C LYS A 182 -7.86 6.60 7.36
N GLU A 183 -7.77 6.33 6.06
CA GLU A 183 -8.69 5.46 5.31
C GLU A 183 -7.87 4.73 4.24
N VAL A 184 -7.40 3.53 4.58
CA VAL A 184 -6.62 2.66 3.70
C VAL A 184 -7.55 1.57 3.15
N PRO A 185 -7.70 1.44 1.83
CA PRO A 185 -8.48 0.36 1.26
C PRO A 185 -7.91 -1.00 1.64
N VAL A 186 -8.77 -1.91 2.04
CA VAL A 186 -8.45 -3.33 2.22
C VAL A 186 -9.01 -4.06 1.00
N PRO A 187 -8.14 -4.52 0.07
CA PRO A 187 -8.60 -5.27 -1.08
C PRO A 187 -9.33 -6.55 -0.67
N ILE A 188 -10.61 -6.67 -1.01
CA ILE A 188 -11.44 -7.86 -0.74
C ILE A 188 -12.10 -8.37 -2.02
N VAL A 189 -12.75 -9.53 -1.98
CA VAL A 189 -13.45 -10.11 -3.13
C VAL A 189 -14.97 -10.00 -2.91
N LYS A 190 -15.79 -10.01 -3.97
CA LYS A 190 -17.25 -9.83 -3.89
C LYS A 190 -17.92 -10.73 -2.84
N TYR A 191 -17.45 -11.96 -2.75
CA TYR A 191 -18.03 -13.02 -1.93
C TYR A 191 -17.19 -13.30 -0.69
N THR A 192 -16.42 -12.31 -0.24
CA THR A 192 -15.71 -12.41 1.03
C THR A 192 -16.72 -12.55 2.17
N ARG A 193 -16.61 -13.64 2.92
CA ARG A 193 -17.45 -13.96 4.07
C ARG A 193 -16.87 -13.36 5.35
N THR A 194 -15.56 -13.48 5.54
CA THR A 194 -14.85 -12.98 6.71
C THR A 194 -13.49 -12.41 6.29
N VAL A 195 -13.02 -11.43 7.05
CA VAL A 195 -11.69 -10.80 6.91
C VAL A 195 -11.04 -10.85 8.29
N GLN A 196 -9.86 -11.46 8.38
CA GLN A 196 -9.10 -11.59 9.63
C GLN A 196 -7.74 -10.90 9.51
N GLY A 197 -7.26 -10.29 10.59
CA GLY A 197 -5.95 -9.62 10.63
C GLY A 197 -5.94 -8.16 10.19
N VAL A 198 -7.10 -7.56 9.94
CA VAL A 198 -7.27 -6.11 9.79
C VAL A 198 -7.60 -5.47 11.14
N ASN A 199 -7.23 -4.20 11.36
CA ASN A 199 -7.65 -3.46 12.56
C ASN A 199 -9.10 -2.96 12.42
N SER A 200 -9.68 -2.30 13.42
CA SER A 200 -11.05 -1.73 13.38
C SER A 200 -11.33 -1.05 12.03
N SER A 201 -12.18 -1.71 11.26
CA SER A 201 -12.40 -1.41 9.85
C SER A 201 -13.80 -0.90 9.61
N THR A 202 -14.02 -0.35 8.44
CA THR A 202 -15.30 0.17 7.99
C THR A 202 -15.68 -0.56 6.71
N TYR A 203 -16.83 -1.21 6.73
CA TYR A 203 -17.38 -1.92 5.58
C TYR A 203 -18.45 -1.08 4.89
N TYR A 204 -18.45 -1.08 3.56
CA TYR A 204 -19.40 -0.35 2.73
C TYR A 204 -20.25 -1.36 1.94
N PRO A 205 -21.44 -1.77 2.44
CA PRO A 205 -22.21 -2.87 1.85
C PRO A 205 -22.61 -2.65 0.39
N GLU A 206 -22.98 -1.43 0.02
CA GLU A 206 -23.38 -1.11 -1.35
C GLU A 206 -22.19 -1.15 -2.33
N GLY A 207 -21.01 -0.77 -1.86
CA GLY A 207 -19.78 -0.80 -2.66
C GLY A 207 -19.06 -2.14 -2.59
N ILE A 208 -19.37 -2.95 -1.57
CA ILE A 208 -18.71 -4.20 -1.23
C ILE A 208 -17.20 -3.96 -1.08
N TYR A 209 -16.78 -2.94 -0.34
CA TYR A 209 -15.35 -2.73 -0.05
C TYR A 209 -15.16 -2.38 1.42
N LEU A 210 -13.93 -2.56 1.88
CA LEU A 210 -13.55 -2.37 3.27
C LEU A 210 -12.37 -1.41 3.34
N THR A 211 -12.36 -0.57 4.36
CA THR A 211 -11.25 0.34 4.66
C THR A 211 -10.82 0.17 6.10
N THR A 212 -9.53 0.35 6.36
CA THR A 212 -8.97 0.34 7.72
C THR A 212 -8.23 1.64 8.00
N SER A 213 -7.93 1.89 9.26
CA SER A 213 -7.10 3.02 9.69
C SER A 213 -5.72 2.53 10.15
N GLY A 214 -4.70 3.36 9.97
CA GLY A 214 -3.32 2.99 10.25
C GLY A 214 -2.69 2.17 9.12
N ALA A 215 -1.65 1.40 9.45
CA ALA A 215 -0.94 0.57 8.48
C ALA A 215 -1.67 -0.75 8.22
N LEU A 216 -1.85 -1.09 6.95
CA LEU A 216 -2.40 -2.39 6.55
C LEU A 216 -1.36 -3.49 6.75
N GLY A 217 -1.67 -4.45 7.64
CA GLY A 217 -0.87 -5.65 7.88
C GLY A 217 -1.28 -6.83 6.99
N LYS A 218 -0.67 -8.01 7.24
CA LYS A 218 -1.12 -9.28 6.66
C LYS A 218 -2.56 -9.57 7.11
N TYR A 219 -3.41 -9.97 6.17
CA TYR A 219 -4.78 -10.36 6.45
C TYR A 219 -5.18 -11.58 5.63
N THR A 220 -6.22 -12.27 6.07
CA THR A 220 -6.79 -13.45 5.40
C THR A 220 -8.25 -13.18 5.10
N ILE A 221 -8.72 -13.63 3.94
CA ILE A 221 -10.14 -13.58 3.59
C ILE A 221 -10.66 -15.00 3.32
N GLU A 222 -11.82 -15.31 3.88
CA GLU A 222 -12.62 -16.49 3.51
C GLU A 222 -13.60 -16.06 2.42
N ILE A 223 -13.71 -16.83 1.35
CA ILE A 223 -14.50 -16.50 0.17
C ILE A 223 -15.50 -17.63 -0.09
N GLU A 224 -16.79 -17.30 -0.17
CA GLU A 224 -17.85 -18.25 -0.57
C GLU A 224 -18.21 -18.05 -2.04
N LYS A 225 -17.36 -18.55 -2.93
CA LYS A 225 -17.50 -18.31 -4.37
C LYS A 225 -18.63 -19.15 -4.97
N PRO A 226 -19.64 -18.54 -5.61
CA PRO A 226 -20.67 -19.30 -6.30
C PRO A 226 -20.20 -19.82 -7.65
N GLU A 227 -20.76 -20.95 -8.06
CA GLU A 227 -20.66 -21.47 -9.42
C GLU A 227 -22.06 -21.39 -10.07
N TYR A 228 -22.19 -20.53 -11.07
CA TYR A 228 -23.44 -20.37 -11.82
C TYR A 228 -23.30 -20.97 -13.21
N ASP A 229 -24.26 -21.80 -13.61
CA ASP A 229 -24.39 -22.26 -14.99
C ASP A 229 -24.76 -21.10 -15.92
N GLU A 230 -24.19 -21.09 -17.12
CA GLU A 230 -24.45 -20.04 -18.12
C GLU A 230 -25.93 -20.04 -18.54
N ASN A 231 -26.54 -21.21 -18.71
CA ASN A 231 -27.96 -21.26 -19.08
C ASN A 231 -28.84 -20.68 -17.99
N TYR A 232 -28.49 -20.92 -16.71
CA TYR A 232 -29.15 -20.28 -15.59
C TYR A 232 -29.04 -18.75 -15.67
N LEU A 233 -27.84 -18.20 -15.92
CA LEU A 233 -27.65 -16.74 -16.04
C LEU A 233 -28.46 -16.13 -17.20
N LYS A 234 -28.67 -16.86 -18.30
CA LYS A 234 -29.52 -16.42 -19.42
C LYS A 234 -31.00 -16.32 -19.06
N THR A 235 -31.46 -17.04 -18.04
CA THR A 235 -32.85 -16.94 -17.54
C THR A 235 -33.10 -15.71 -16.67
N LEU A 236 -32.04 -15.12 -16.10
CA LEU A 236 -32.16 -14.05 -15.13
C LEU A 236 -32.33 -12.68 -15.79
N ARG A 237 -33.11 -11.82 -15.14
CA ARG A 237 -33.19 -10.39 -15.46
C ARG A 237 -32.23 -9.57 -14.62
N THR A 238 -31.79 -8.45 -15.18
CA THR A 238 -31.00 -7.44 -14.51
C THR A 238 -31.91 -6.45 -13.78
N LEU A 239 -31.48 -5.99 -12.61
CA LEU A 239 -32.28 -5.09 -11.77
C LEU A 239 -31.49 -3.80 -11.48
N ALA A 240 -32.10 -2.66 -11.79
CA ALA A 240 -31.54 -1.36 -11.47
C ALA A 240 -31.88 -0.96 -10.04
N LYS A 241 -31.13 -1.47 -9.05
CA LYS A 241 -31.28 -1.08 -7.64
C LYS A 241 -31.20 0.43 -7.42
N ASN A 242 -30.37 1.10 -8.21
CA ASN A 242 -30.25 2.56 -8.25
C ASN A 242 -30.32 3.01 -9.74
N PRO A 243 -31.22 3.93 -10.10
CA PRO A 243 -31.35 4.45 -11.46
C PRO A 243 -30.06 5.04 -12.05
N THR A 244 -29.14 5.51 -11.20
CA THR A 244 -27.83 6.05 -11.60
C THR A 244 -27.01 5.02 -12.37
N TYR A 245 -27.20 3.72 -12.11
CA TYR A 245 -26.54 2.66 -12.86
C TYR A 245 -27.05 2.45 -14.29
N LEU A 246 -28.04 3.23 -14.72
CA LEU A 246 -28.51 3.32 -16.11
C LEU A 246 -28.15 4.66 -16.77
N GLU A 247 -27.58 5.61 -16.02
CA GLU A 247 -27.29 6.94 -16.54
C GLU A 247 -26.11 6.96 -17.50
N VAL A 248 -26.29 7.69 -18.60
CA VAL A 248 -25.28 7.97 -19.63
C VAL A 248 -25.37 9.45 -19.99
N PRO A 249 -24.26 10.22 -19.97
CA PRO A 249 -24.27 11.62 -20.39
C PRO A 249 -24.87 11.80 -21.78
N SER A 250 -25.77 12.78 -21.92
CA SER A 250 -26.47 13.06 -23.17
C SER A 250 -25.53 13.23 -24.37
N LYS A 251 -24.38 13.89 -24.17
CA LYS A 251 -23.34 14.09 -25.18
C LYS A 251 -22.68 12.80 -25.68
N LEU A 252 -22.66 11.71 -24.89
CA LEU A 252 -22.11 10.42 -25.30
C LEU A 252 -23.10 9.54 -26.05
N LYS A 253 -24.41 9.71 -25.83
CA LYS A 253 -25.44 8.83 -26.38
C LYS A 253 -25.34 8.64 -27.90
N PRO A 254 -25.14 9.68 -28.74
CA PRO A 254 -25.01 9.50 -30.19
C PRO A 254 -23.81 8.65 -30.61
N TYR A 255 -22.68 8.77 -29.88
CA TYR A 255 -21.46 8.02 -30.17
C TYR A 255 -21.61 6.54 -29.76
N LEU A 256 -22.16 6.29 -28.58
CA LEU A 256 -22.41 4.93 -28.10
C LEU A 256 -23.46 4.23 -28.98
N GLN A 257 -24.48 4.96 -29.44
CA GLN A 257 -25.47 4.42 -30.38
C GLN A 257 -24.84 3.97 -31.71
N LYS A 258 -23.85 4.71 -32.24
CA LYS A 258 -23.10 4.28 -33.44
C LYS A 258 -22.37 2.94 -33.23
N ILE A 259 -21.87 2.68 -32.02
CA ILE A 259 -21.25 1.39 -31.68
C ILE A 259 -22.32 0.31 -31.53
N LEU A 260 -23.43 0.57 -30.84
CA LEU A 260 -24.53 -0.40 -30.71
C LEU A 260 -25.16 -0.78 -32.05
N ASN A 261 -25.21 0.14 -33.02
CA ASN A 261 -25.67 -0.16 -34.37
C ASN A 261 -24.74 -1.13 -35.13
N LYS A 262 -23.46 -1.24 -34.73
CA LYS A 262 -22.53 -2.24 -35.25
C LYS A 262 -22.67 -3.58 -34.54
N ILE A 263 -22.90 -3.57 -33.23
CA ILE A 263 -23.04 -4.77 -32.42
C ILE A 263 -24.38 -5.46 -32.69
N LYS A 264 -25.46 -4.67 -32.82
CA LYS A 264 -26.86 -5.13 -32.91
C LYS A 264 -27.20 -6.19 -31.85
N PRO A 265 -27.00 -5.89 -30.56
CA PRO A 265 -27.10 -6.88 -29.50
C PRO A 265 -28.52 -7.41 -29.37
N SER A 266 -28.68 -8.73 -29.25
CA SER A 266 -29.97 -9.44 -29.19
C SER A 266 -29.91 -10.67 -28.28
N GLY A 267 -31.08 -11.22 -27.93
CA GLY A 267 -31.21 -12.37 -27.02
C GLY A 267 -31.45 -11.95 -25.57
N SER A 268 -31.04 -12.80 -24.63
CA SER A 268 -31.11 -12.50 -23.19
C SER A 268 -30.21 -11.31 -22.82
N GLU A 269 -30.40 -10.73 -21.64
CA GLU A 269 -29.53 -9.65 -21.17
C GLU A 269 -28.08 -10.11 -21.03
N TYR A 270 -27.89 -11.35 -20.60
CA TYR A 270 -26.60 -12.02 -20.59
C TYR A 270 -25.99 -12.09 -22.00
N ASP A 271 -26.74 -12.56 -23.01
CA ASP A 271 -26.24 -12.65 -24.39
C ASP A 271 -25.79 -11.28 -24.93
N ARG A 272 -26.57 -10.23 -24.67
CA ARG A 272 -26.24 -8.85 -25.06
C ARG A 272 -24.95 -8.36 -24.40
N ILE A 273 -24.71 -8.70 -23.13
CA ILE A 273 -23.46 -8.40 -22.44
C ILE A 273 -22.30 -9.10 -23.14
N ILE A 274 -22.41 -10.42 -23.37
CA ILE A 274 -21.34 -11.20 -24.00
C ILE A 274 -21.04 -10.72 -25.43
N GLN A 275 -22.06 -10.38 -26.22
CA GLN A 275 -21.90 -9.81 -27.57
C GLN A 275 -21.17 -8.46 -27.53
N THR A 276 -21.50 -7.60 -26.56
CA THR A 276 -20.83 -6.32 -26.35
C THR A 276 -19.35 -6.51 -25.99
N ILE A 277 -19.05 -7.45 -25.09
CA ILE A 277 -17.67 -7.79 -24.72
C ILE A 277 -16.90 -8.35 -25.92
N LYS A 278 -17.47 -9.32 -26.64
CA LYS A 278 -16.89 -9.91 -27.86
C LYS A 278 -16.52 -8.84 -28.88
N PHE A 279 -17.40 -7.85 -29.09
CA PHE A 279 -17.13 -6.75 -29.98
C PHE A 279 -15.93 -5.90 -29.53
N LEU A 280 -15.88 -5.50 -28.26
CA LEU A 280 -14.79 -4.70 -27.71
C LEU A 280 -13.45 -5.44 -27.79
N VAL A 281 -13.42 -6.71 -27.39
CA VAL A 281 -12.20 -7.54 -27.43
C VAL A 281 -11.70 -7.76 -28.85
N SER A 282 -12.60 -7.88 -29.83
CA SER A 282 -12.22 -8.18 -31.23
C SER A 282 -11.82 -6.95 -32.03
N ASN A 283 -12.28 -5.74 -31.66
CA ASN A 283 -12.11 -4.53 -32.46
C ASN A 283 -11.09 -3.52 -31.88
N TYR A 284 -10.65 -3.73 -30.64
CA TYR A 284 -9.77 -2.80 -29.92
C TYR A 284 -8.58 -3.53 -29.34
N LYS A 285 -7.43 -2.86 -29.22
CA LYS A 285 -6.18 -3.48 -28.77
C LYS A 285 -5.79 -3.03 -27.36
N TYR A 286 -5.40 -3.96 -26.50
CA TYR A 286 -4.76 -3.62 -25.24
C TYR A 286 -3.33 -3.12 -25.50
N ASP A 287 -3.05 -1.88 -25.13
CA ASP A 287 -1.73 -1.25 -25.29
C ASP A 287 -1.53 -0.20 -24.19
N LYS A 288 -0.42 -0.30 -23.45
CA LYS A 288 -0.04 0.70 -22.44
C LYS A 288 0.57 1.96 -23.06
N ASN A 289 1.04 1.87 -24.31
CA ASN A 289 1.64 2.97 -25.07
C ASN A 289 0.61 3.64 -26.00
N PHE A 290 -0.61 3.83 -25.50
CA PHE A 290 -1.69 4.51 -26.22
C PHE A 290 -1.53 6.04 -26.14
N THR A 291 -2.09 6.76 -27.11
CA THR A 291 -2.13 8.23 -27.08
C THR A 291 -3.32 8.68 -26.22
N PRO A 292 -3.12 9.48 -25.16
CA PRO A 292 -4.21 10.03 -24.37
C PRO A 292 -5.13 10.94 -25.21
N ALA A 293 -6.37 11.10 -24.78
CA ALA A 293 -7.31 12.00 -25.43
C ALA A 293 -6.82 13.46 -25.35
N PRO A 294 -6.95 14.24 -26.44
CA PRO A 294 -6.69 15.67 -26.41
C PRO A 294 -7.61 16.40 -25.41
N PRO A 295 -7.23 17.61 -24.95
CA PRO A 295 -8.10 18.43 -24.12
C PRO A 295 -9.48 18.62 -24.75
N ASN A 296 -10.53 18.62 -23.92
CA ASN A 296 -11.93 18.76 -24.30
C ASN A 296 -12.54 17.62 -25.14
N VAL A 297 -11.78 16.55 -25.42
CA VAL A 297 -12.30 15.34 -26.05
C VAL A 297 -12.50 14.26 -24.99
N ASP A 298 -13.71 13.70 -24.93
CA ASP A 298 -14.01 12.66 -23.95
C ASP A 298 -13.15 11.40 -24.23
N PRO A 299 -12.47 10.84 -23.22
CA PRO A 299 -11.61 9.67 -23.38
C PRO A 299 -12.31 8.45 -24.01
N VAL A 300 -13.60 8.26 -23.76
CA VAL A 300 -14.38 7.15 -24.32
C VAL A 300 -14.58 7.35 -25.82
N ILE A 301 -14.87 8.58 -26.26
CA ILE A 301 -14.98 8.90 -27.69
C ILE A 301 -13.64 8.68 -28.38
N TRP A 302 -12.56 9.20 -27.78
CA TRP A 302 -11.21 9.06 -28.31
C TRP A 302 -10.82 7.59 -28.48
N PHE A 303 -11.03 6.77 -27.44
CA PHE A 303 -10.78 5.34 -27.48
C PHE A 303 -11.62 4.63 -28.56
N LEU A 304 -12.93 4.86 -28.59
CA LEU A 304 -13.85 4.13 -29.47
C LEU A 304 -13.67 4.46 -30.96
N PHE A 305 -13.27 5.69 -31.30
CA PHE A 305 -13.32 6.20 -32.67
C PHE A 305 -11.97 6.65 -33.24
N LYS A 306 -10.98 6.97 -32.41
CA LYS A 306 -9.68 7.49 -32.86
C LYS A 306 -8.53 6.56 -32.49
N GLU A 307 -8.22 6.44 -31.20
CA GLU A 307 -7.04 5.72 -30.73
C GLU A 307 -7.15 4.20 -30.92
N LYS A 308 -8.32 3.62 -30.64
CA LYS A 308 -8.61 2.18 -30.70
C LYS A 308 -7.66 1.27 -29.90
N ARG A 309 -6.79 1.86 -29.09
CA ARG A 309 -5.83 1.23 -28.20
C ARG A 309 -6.04 1.78 -26.79
N GLY A 310 -5.86 0.96 -25.78
CA GLY A 310 -5.99 1.43 -24.40
C GLY A 310 -5.73 0.34 -23.37
N VAL A 311 -5.95 0.69 -22.11
CA VAL A 311 -5.81 -0.22 -20.96
C VAL A 311 -7.18 -0.56 -20.35
N CYS A 312 -7.20 -1.44 -19.33
CA CYS A 312 -8.41 -2.00 -18.70
C CYS A 312 -9.53 -0.98 -18.44
N VAL A 313 -9.19 0.23 -17.95
CA VAL A 313 -10.18 1.28 -17.67
C VAL A 313 -10.92 1.75 -18.92
N HIS A 314 -10.27 1.81 -20.09
CA HIS A 314 -10.90 2.23 -21.34
C HIS A 314 -11.93 1.19 -21.82
N PHE A 315 -11.52 -0.08 -21.83
CA PHE A 315 -12.37 -1.20 -22.22
C PHE A 315 -13.60 -1.31 -21.31
N ASN A 316 -13.40 -1.31 -20.00
CA ASN A 316 -14.50 -1.51 -19.06
C ASN A 316 -15.34 -0.24 -18.85
N THR A 317 -14.80 0.96 -19.09
CA THR A 317 -15.64 2.17 -19.18
C THR A 317 -16.55 2.10 -20.41
N ALA A 318 -16.00 1.74 -21.57
CA ALA A 318 -16.80 1.58 -22.79
C ALA A 318 -17.87 0.49 -22.62
N LEU A 319 -17.50 -0.67 -22.06
CA LEU A 319 -18.44 -1.74 -21.74
C LEU A 319 -19.58 -1.22 -20.86
N THR A 320 -19.25 -0.64 -19.70
CA THR A 320 -20.25 -0.13 -18.74
C THR A 320 -21.22 0.82 -19.43
N LEU A 321 -20.75 1.82 -20.18
CA LEU A 321 -21.61 2.79 -20.84
C LEU A 321 -22.44 2.21 -21.99
N LEU A 322 -21.90 1.24 -22.75
CA LEU A 322 -22.65 0.53 -23.79
C LEU A 322 -23.76 -0.36 -23.19
N LEU A 323 -23.52 -0.98 -22.04
CA LEU A 323 -24.55 -1.75 -21.32
C LEU A 323 -25.67 -0.83 -20.80
N ARG A 324 -25.30 0.32 -20.21
CA ARG A 324 -26.29 1.32 -19.76
C ARG A 324 -27.16 1.84 -20.90
N MET A 325 -26.58 2.07 -22.09
CA MET A 325 -27.34 2.42 -23.29
C MET A 325 -28.32 1.32 -23.73
N GLN A 326 -28.03 0.06 -23.42
CA GLN A 326 -28.91 -1.10 -23.64
C GLN A 326 -29.93 -1.33 -22.52
N LYS A 327 -30.04 -0.40 -21.56
CA LYS A 327 -30.87 -0.49 -20.36
C LYS A 327 -30.45 -1.60 -19.38
N ILE A 328 -29.20 -2.03 -19.45
CA ILE A 328 -28.60 -2.99 -18.52
C ILE A 328 -27.87 -2.20 -17.41
N PRO A 329 -28.27 -2.32 -16.13
CA PRO A 329 -27.68 -1.59 -15.03
C PRO A 329 -26.27 -2.11 -14.75
N ALA A 330 -25.28 -1.23 -14.93
CA ALA A 330 -23.87 -1.59 -14.84
C ALA A 330 -23.07 -0.54 -14.07
N ARG A 331 -22.01 -0.96 -13.39
CA ARG A 331 -21.07 -0.06 -12.71
C ARG A 331 -19.62 -0.42 -13.00
N LEU A 332 -18.74 0.57 -12.95
CA LEU A 332 -17.30 0.33 -13.00
C LEU A 332 -16.78 0.02 -11.60
N VAL A 333 -15.87 -0.94 -11.51
CA VAL A 333 -15.14 -1.29 -10.29
C VAL A 333 -13.65 -1.21 -10.57
N THR A 334 -12.89 -0.72 -9.61
CA THR A 334 -11.42 -0.74 -9.65
C THR A 334 -10.87 -1.49 -8.44
N GLY A 335 -9.69 -2.05 -8.66
CA GLY A 335 -9.03 -2.90 -7.69
C GLY A 335 -7.89 -3.63 -8.36
N PHE A 336 -7.73 -4.89 -8.03
CA PHE A 336 -6.62 -5.71 -8.48
C PHE A 336 -7.13 -7.06 -8.92
N MET A 337 -6.33 -7.73 -9.73
CA MET A 337 -6.63 -9.07 -10.18
C MET A 337 -5.43 -9.95 -9.83
N ALA A 338 -5.69 -11.01 -9.06
CA ALA A 338 -4.65 -11.86 -8.48
C ALA A 338 -5.12 -13.31 -8.38
N GLY A 339 -4.19 -14.25 -8.49
CA GLY A 339 -4.43 -15.69 -8.40
C GLY A 339 -4.02 -16.45 -9.65
N GLY A 340 -4.61 -17.63 -9.86
CA GLY A 340 -4.19 -18.58 -10.91
C GLY A 340 -2.87 -19.29 -10.60
N SER A 341 -2.37 -19.13 -9.38
CA SER A 341 -1.17 -19.76 -8.83
C SER A 341 -1.21 -19.66 -7.30
N LYS A 342 -0.46 -20.52 -6.61
CA LYS A 342 -0.36 -20.49 -5.15
C LYS A 342 0.17 -19.16 -4.58
N VAL A 343 0.88 -18.36 -5.39
CA VAL A 343 1.44 -17.07 -4.98
C VAL A 343 1.34 -16.08 -6.13
N SER A 344 0.57 -15.01 -5.96
CA SER A 344 0.34 -13.99 -6.98
C SER A 344 0.85 -12.62 -6.53
N TYR A 345 1.77 -12.04 -7.30
CA TYR A 345 2.30 -10.69 -7.09
C TYR A 345 1.45 -9.65 -7.80
N VAL A 346 0.96 -8.66 -7.06
CA VAL A 346 0.05 -7.66 -7.61
C VAL A 346 0.77 -6.34 -7.83
N GLU A 347 1.03 -6.01 -9.10
CA GLU A 347 1.78 -4.81 -9.50
C GLU A 347 0.88 -3.70 -10.08
N ASN A 348 -0.30 -4.05 -10.60
CA ASN A 348 -1.12 -3.14 -11.39
C ASN A 348 -2.58 -3.14 -10.92
N LEU A 349 -3.18 -1.95 -10.90
CA LEU A 349 -4.63 -1.85 -10.82
C LEU A 349 -5.27 -2.46 -12.05
N HIS A 350 -6.45 -2.99 -11.82
CA HIS A 350 -7.37 -3.47 -12.80
C HIS A 350 -8.71 -2.76 -12.65
N ALA A 351 -9.45 -2.71 -13.75
CA ALA A 351 -10.79 -2.17 -13.78
C ALA A 351 -11.68 -3.15 -14.53
N TRP A 352 -12.88 -3.40 -14.02
CA TRP A 352 -13.87 -4.29 -14.63
C TRP A 352 -15.28 -3.73 -14.45
N THR A 353 -16.25 -4.31 -15.14
CA THR A 353 -17.66 -3.92 -15.07
C THR A 353 -18.43 -4.92 -14.22
N GLU A 354 -19.30 -4.45 -13.34
CA GLU A 354 -20.27 -5.31 -12.66
C GLU A 354 -21.69 -5.04 -13.19
N VAL A 355 -22.50 -6.09 -13.33
CA VAL A 355 -23.93 -6.01 -13.69
C VAL A 355 -24.77 -6.68 -12.62
N TYR A 356 -25.83 -6.03 -12.15
CA TYR A 356 -26.69 -6.59 -11.11
C TYR A 356 -27.79 -7.47 -11.71
N PHE A 357 -27.75 -8.77 -11.42
CA PHE A 357 -28.79 -9.74 -11.77
C PHE A 357 -29.70 -10.02 -10.57
N GLU A 358 -30.98 -10.27 -10.85
CA GLU A 358 -31.91 -10.75 -9.84
C GLU A 358 -31.42 -12.05 -9.20
N LYS A 359 -31.74 -12.27 -7.93
CA LYS A 359 -31.36 -13.44 -7.11
C LYS A 359 -29.86 -13.60 -6.83
N VAL A 360 -28.96 -13.31 -7.78
CA VAL A 360 -27.51 -13.58 -7.69
C VAL A 360 -26.64 -12.32 -7.48
N GLY A 361 -27.24 -11.13 -7.59
CA GLY A 361 -26.59 -9.85 -7.33
C GLY A 361 -25.58 -9.44 -8.40
N TRP A 362 -24.52 -8.72 -8.01
CA TRP A 362 -23.52 -8.15 -8.93
C TRP A 362 -22.62 -9.21 -9.62
N ILE A 363 -22.65 -9.40 -10.92
CA ILE A 363 -21.72 -10.32 -11.60
C ILE A 363 -20.59 -9.53 -12.26
N ASP A 364 -19.35 -9.99 -12.07
CA ASP A 364 -18.14 -9.41 -12.67
C ASP A 364 -18.03 -9.77 -14.17
N PHE A 365 -17.91 -8.76 -15.02
CA PHE A 365 -17.64 -8.85 -16.46
C PHE A 365 -16.43 -8.01 -16.84
N ASP A 366 -15.56 -8.55 -17.70
CA ASP A 366 -14.32 -7.89 -18.09
C ASP A 366 -14.11 -7.91 -19.60
N ALA A 367 -14.07 -6.71 -20.21
CA ALA A 367 -13.80 -6.51 -21.63
C ALA A 367 -12.31 -6.31 -21.96
N THR A 368 -11.41 -6.52 -21.01
CA THR A 368 -9.96 -6.44 -21.26
C THR A 368 -9.49 -7.67 -22.04
N PRO A 369 -8.86 -7.52 -23.23
CA PRO A 369 -8.35 -8.64 -24.00
C PRO A 369 -7.43 -9.55 -23.17
N GLY A 370 -7.69 -10.86 -23.22
CA GLY A 370 -6.91 -11.88 -22.50
C GLY A 370 -7.21 -12.04 -21.02
N LYS A 371 -8.15 -11.27 -20.44
CA LYS A 371 -8.47 -11.29 -18.99
C LYS A 371 -9.97 -11.47 -18.68
N SER A 372 -10.80 -11.84 -19.65
CA SER A 372 -12.25 -11.95 -19.47
C SER A 372 -12.64 -12.98 -18.39
N SER A 373 -13.36 -12.52 -17.35
CA SER A 373 -13.90 -13.33 -16.24
C SER A 373 -15.01 -14.30 -16.64
N CYS A 374 -15.66 -14.06 -17.78
CA CYS A 374 -16.77 -14.88 -18.24
C CYS A 374 -16.23 -16.13 -18.96
N ASN A 375 -16.53 -17.32 -18.43
CA ASN A 375 -16.14 -18.61 -19.02
C ASN A 375 -16.56 -18.77 -20.50
N CYS A 376 -17.56 -18.02 -20.96
CA CYS A 376 -18.05 -18.01 -22.36
C CYS A 376 -17.15 -17.26 -23.36
N LEU A 377 -16.11 -16.56 -22.86
CA LEU A 377 -15.15 -15.77 -23.63
C LEU A 377 -13.69 -16.10 -23.36
N GLN A 378 -13.43 -16.96 -22.36
CA GLN A 378 -12.32 -17.87 -22.55
C GLN A 378 -12.60 -18.51 -23.90
N ARG A 379 -11.73 -18.29 -24.89
CA ARG A 379 -11.68 -19.21 -26.03
C ARG A 379 -11.80 -20.58 -25.39
N GLU A 380 -12.72 -21.43 -25.86
CA GLU A 380 -12.49 -22.86 -25.66
C GLU A 380 -10.99 -23.03 -25.95
N PRO A 381 -10.18 -23.52 -24.99
CA PRO A 381 -8.80 -23.81 -25.32
C PRO A 381 -8.92 -24.65 -26.57
N ALA A 382 -8.46 -24.10 -27.70
CA ALA A 382 -8.67 -24.73 -28.98
C ALA A 382 -8.33 -26.19 -28.77
N LYS A 383 -9.24 -27.10 -29.11
CA LYS A 383 -9.04 -28.55 -29.04
C LYS A 383 -7.84 -29.02 -29.90
N GLU A 384 -6.93 -28.14 -30.26
CA GLU A 384 -5.55 -28.41 -30.63
C GLU A 384 -4.66 -28.43 -29.38
N ARG A 385 -4.55 -29.66 -28.85
CA ARG A 385 -3.47 -30.16 -27.98
C ARG A 385 -3.52 -29.69 -26.52
N ALA A 386 -4.37 -30.36 -25.76
CA ALA A 386 -3.97 -30.93 -24.47
C ALA A 386 -2.84 -31.97 -24.69
N LYS A 387 -1.67 -31.53 -25.16
CA LYS A 387 -0.43 -32.04 -24.59
C LYS A 387 -0.37 -31.35 -23.24
N GLU A 388 -0.17 -32.09 -22.15
CA GLU A 388 0.35 -31.52 -20.92
C GLU A 388 1.37 -30.44 -21.31
N ARG A 389 1.07 -29.16 -21.04
CA ARG A 389 2.11 -28.14 -21.13
C ARG A 389 3.07 -28.47 -20.02
N LYS A 390 4.05 -29.31 -20.33
CA LYS A 390 5.12 -29.72 -19.45
C LYS A 390 5.91 -28.45 -19.17
N LEU A 391 5.52 -27.74 -18.11
CA LEU A 391 6.18 -26.50 -17.67
C LEU A 391 7.68 -26.74 -17.63
N ILE A 392 8.44 -25.82 -18.21
CA ILE A 392 9.88 -25.98 -18.37
C ILE A 392 10.49 -25.92 -16.96
N PRO A 393 11.20 -26.96 -16.49
CA PRO A 393 11.83 -26.92 -15.18
C PRO A 393 12.86 -25.80 -15.12
N THR A 394 13.01 -25.20 -13.94
CA THR A 394 13.97 -24.12 -13.71
C THR A 394 14.95 -24.48 -12.63
N VAL A 395 16.10 -23.80 -12.66
CA VAL A 395 17.13 -23.85 -11.63
C VAL A 395 17.36 -22.43 -11.15
N ILE A 396 17.04 -22.19 -9.89
CA ILE A 396 17.44 -20.99 -9.17
C ILE A 396 18.60 -21.33 -8.24
N ASN A 397 19.61 -20.46 -8.19
CA ASN A 397 20.71 -20.64 -7.27
C ASN A 397 21.19 -19.29 -6.73
N ILE A 398 21.61 -19.26 -5.48
CA ILE A 398 22.26 -18.11 -4.85
C ILE A 398 23.77 -18.29 -5.01
N THR A 399 24.42 -17.30 -5.62
CA THR A 399 25.87 -17.30 -5.82
C THR A 399 26.61 -16.60 -4.67
N SER A 400 25.98 -15.63 -4.01
CA SER A 400 26.61 -14.91 -2.91
C SER A 400 25.58 -14.25 -1.99
N ILE A 401 25.86 -14.27 -0.70
CA ILE A 401 25.15 -13.49 0.32
C ILE A 401 26.19 -12.61 1.01
N TYR A 402 25.98 -11.29 0.99
CA TYR A 402 26.90 -10.34 1.60
C TYR A 402 26.18 -9.26 2.42
N PRO A 403 26.55 -9.07 3.71
CA PRO A 403 27.42 -9.94 4.49
C PRO A 403 26.74 -11.28 4.86
N ASN A 404 27.53 -12.33 5.07
CA ASN A 404 27.06 -13.67 5.50
C ASN A 404 26.92 -13.82 7.04
N VAL A 405 27.24 -12.76 7.77
CA VAL A 405 26.93 -12.56 9.20
C VAL A 405 26.36 -11.16 9.34
N GLN A 406 25.17 -11.02 9.92
CA GLN A 406 24.51 -9.71 9.99
C GLN A 406 23.68 -9.51 11.25
N LEU A 407 23.61 -8.25 11.70
CA LEU A 407 22.74 -7.81 12.79
C LEU A 407 21.27 -7.79 12.36
N LYS A 408 20.37 -8.13 13.29
CA LYS A 408 18.93 -7.91 13.11
C LYS A 408 18.61 -6.46 12.72
N GLY A 409 17.61 -6.27 11.87
CA GLY A 409 17.21 -4.94 11.37
C GLY A 409 18.14 -4.31 10.34
N ARG A 410 19.17 -5.03 9.86
CA ARG A 410 20.10 -4.55 8.84
C ARG A 410 19.90 -5.27 7.51
N ASN A 411 20.50 -4.73 6.46
CA ASN A 411 20.34 -5.25 5.11
C ASN A 411 21.43 -6.27 4.78
N ILE A 412 21.08 -7.24 3.95
CA ILE A 412 21.99 -8.13 3.23
C ILE A 412 21.73 -7.99 1.74
N THR A 413 22.73 -8.31 0.92
CA THR A 413 22.57 -8.43 -0.53
C THR A 413 22.67 -9.89 -0.92
N VAL A 414 21.66 -10.40 -1.61
CA VAL A 414 21.62 -11.76 -2.13
C VAL A 414 21.73 -11.70 -3.66
N LYS A 415 22.76 -12.33 -4.20
CA LYS A 415 22.97 -12.45 -5.65
C LYS A 415 22.83 -13.89 -6.07
N GLY A 416 22.32 -14.09 -7.28
CA GLY A 416 22.17 -15.41 -7.86
C GLY A 416 21.70 -15.38 -9.30
N TYR A 417 21.27 -16.53 -9.79
CA TYR A 417 20.72 -16.67 -11.13
C TYR A 417 19.47 -17.54 -11.15
N LEU A 418 18.65 -17.33 -12.18
CA LEU A 418 17.50 -18.15 -12.53
C LEU A 418 17.62 -18.53 -14.01
N ARG A 419 17.64 -19.83 -14.28
CA ARG A 419 17.78 -20.39 -15.62
C ARG A 419 16.77 -21.52 -15.84
N ASP A 420 16.47 -21.81 -17.10
CA ASP A 420 15.83 -23.08 -17.44
C ASP A 420 16.85 -24.24 -17.48
N THR A 421 16.37 -25.47 -17.69
CA THR A 421 17.24 -26.66 -17.79
C THR A 421 18.20 -26.65 -18.99
N THR A 422 18.01 -25.75 -19.96
CA THR A 422 18.95 -25.57 -21.08
C THR A 422 20.07 -24.57 -20.76
N GLY A 423 19.99 -23.91 -19.59
CA GLY A 423 20.94 -22.88 -19.15
C GLY A 423 20.59 -21.48 -19.60
N LYS A 424 19.44 -21.27 -20.25
CA LYS A 424 18.98 -19.94 -20.68
C LYS A 424 18.55 -19.12 -19.47
N GLY A 425 19.13 -17.92 -19.34
CA GLY A 425 18.73 -16.94 -18.32
C GLY A 425 17.28 -16.49 -18.48
N LEU A 426 16.53 -16.50 -17.38
CA LEU A 426 15.14 -16.07 -17.37
C LEU A 426 15.04 -14.64 -16.86
N ASP A 427 14.56 -13.72 -17.70
CA ASP A 427 14.50 -12.28 -17.43
C ASP A 427 13.14 -11.82 -16.92
N ASN A 428 13.16 -10.74 -16.14
CA ASN A 428 11.97 -10.10 -15.59
C ASN A 428 11.10 -11.09 -14.78
N LYS A 429 11.74 -12.09 -14.16
CA LYS A 429 11.10 -13.04 -13.25
C LYS A 429 11.26 -12.59 -11.81
N THR A 430 10.20 -12.70 -11.04
CA THR A 430 10.20 -12.35 -9.62
C THR A 430 10.84 -13.47 -8.81
N VAL A 431 11.81 -13.10 -7.98
CA VAL A 431 12.53 -13.98 -7.06
C VAL A 431 12.25 -13.53 -5.63
N GLU A 432 11.79 -14.47 -4.81
CA GLU A 432 11.63 -14.31 -3.36
C GLU A 432 12.95 -14.67 -2.67
N ILE A 433 13.36 -13.87 -1.69
CA ILE A 433 14.40 -14.26 -0.73
C ILE A 433 13.73 -14.48 0.63
N ARG A 434 13.79 -15.71 1.15
CA ARG A 434 13.26 -16.08 2.45
C ARG A 434 14.34 -16.51 3.43
N LEU A 435 14.14 -16.19 4.72
CA LEU A 435 14.88 -16.77 5.84
C LEU A 435 14.13 -17.97 6.40
N LYS A 436 14.70 -19.16 6.28
CA LYS A 436 14.16 -20.40 6.85
C LYS A 436 15.01 -20.88 8.02
N VAL A 437 14.38 -21.41 9.07
CA VAL A 437 15.11 -22.06 10.19
C VAL A 437 15.56 -23.47 9.77
N ASN A 438 14.79 -24.10 8.90
CA ASN A 438 15.08 -25.38 8.27
C ASN A 438 14.34 -25.50 6.93
N LYS A 439 14.73 -26.49 6.11
CA LYS A 439 14.18 -26.72 4.76
C LYS A 439 12.65 -26.80 4.70
N THR A 440 12.02 -27.36 5.74
CA THR A 440 10.57 -27.56 5.84
C THR A 440 9.79 -26.36 6.38
N SER A 441 10.46 -25.36 6.95
CA SER A 441 9.80 -24.17 7.49
C SER A 441 9.32 -23.24 6.37
N GLU A 442 8.18 -22.58 6.54
CA GLU A 442 7.62 -21.63 5.56
C GLU A 442 8.58 -20.45 5.27
N GLY A 443 9.33 -20.04 6.30
CA GLY A 443 10.32 -18.98 6.25
C GLY A 443 9.74 -17.56 6.17
N ILE A 444 10.55 -16.57 6.54
CA ILE A 444 10.17 -15.15 6.55
C ILE A 444 10.64 -14.51 5.24
N LEU A 445 9.74 -13.87 4.48
CA LEU A 445 10.10 -13.10 3.30
C LEU A 445 10.91 -11.86 3.71
N ILE A 446 12.16 -11.76 3.24
CA ILE A 446 13.09 -10.67 3.58
C ILE A 446 13.49 -9.80 2.39
N GLY A 447 13.23 -10.25 1.17
CA GLY A 447 13.52 -9.48 -0.03
C GLY A 447 12.77 -10.01 -1.24
N LEU A 448 12.47 -9.11 -2.15
CA LEU A 448 11.82 -9.40 -3.42
C LEU A 448 12.53 -8.63 -4.52
N GLY A 449 12.79 -9.27 -5.64
CA GLY A 449 13.43 -8.62 -6.77
C GLY A 449 13.18 -9.33 -8.08
N LYS A 450 13.62 -8.70 -9.18
CA LYS A 450 13.47 -9.25 -10.52
C LYS A 450 14.81 -9.62 -11.13
N THR A 451 14.82 -10.67 -11.93
CA THR A 451 15.99 -11.08 -12.70
C THR A 451 16.23 -10.14 -13.89
N ARG A 452 17.50 -9.92 -14.22
CA ARG A 452 18.00 -9.19 -15.40
C ARG A 452 19.09 -10.03 -16.04
N ASN A 453 18.96 -10.37 -17.32
CA ASN A 453 19.85 -11.32 -18.02
C ASN A 453 20.01 -12.66 -17.28
N GLY A 454 18.97 -13.14 -16.61
CA GLY A 454 18.96 -14.36 -15.81
C GLY A 454 19.61 -14.24 -14.44
N PHE A 455 20.11 -13.07 -14.05
CA PHE A 455 20.73 -12.83 -12.74
C PHE A 455 19.84 -11.97 -11.85
N PHE A 456 19.89 -12.19 -10.54
CA PHE A 456 19.23 -11.32 -9.58
C PHE A 456 20.26 -10.81 -8.56
N GLU A 457 20.07 -9.56 -8.13
CA GLU A 457 20.78 -8.93 -7.03
C GLU A 457 19.73 -8.19 -6.19
N ILE A 458 19.44 -8.73 -5.01
CA ILE A 458 18.31 -8.31 -4.18
C ILE A 458 18.84 -7.85 -2.84
N THR A 459 18.53 -6.60 -2.48
CA THR A 459 18.78 -6.10 -1.13
C THR A 459 17.62 -6.55 -0.23
N CYS A 460 17.93 -7.30 0.82
CA CYS A 460 16.97 -7.89 1.73
C CYS A 460 17.15 -7.30 3.13
N THR A 461 16.07 -7.10 3.88
CA THR A 461 16.12 -6.54 5.24
C THR A 461 15.86 -7.65 6.26
N ILE A 462 16.79 -7.87 7.18
CA ILE A 462 16.60 -8.82 8.28
C ILE A 462 15.59 -8.22 9.27
N PRO A 463 14.49 -8.92 9.61
CA PRO A 463 13.51 -8.43 10.57
C PRO A 463 14.16 -8.13 11.93
N LYS A 464 13.72 -7.07 12.61
CA LYS A 464 14.21 -6.77 13.96
C LYS A 464 13.78 -7.81 14.99
N SER A 465 12.59 -8.39 14.82
CA SER A 465 11.98 -9.35 15.74
C SER A 465 12.45 -10.80 15.56
N ILE A 466 13.42 -11.05 14.67
CA ILE A 466 13.90 -12.41 14.41
C ILE A 466 14.79 -12.89 15.55
N ASP A 467 14.64 -14.16 15.95
CA ASP A 467 15.56 -14.77 16.90
C ASP A 467 16.97 -14.89 16.29
N VAL A 468 18.01 -14.72 17.11
CA VAL A 468 19.39 -14.95 16.65
C VAL A 468 19.65 -16.43 16.41
N GLY A 469 20.48 -16.75 15.42
CA GLY A 469 20.75 -18.13 15.05
C GLY A 469 21.27 -18.29 13.63
N THR A 470 21.41 -19.53 13.21
CA THR A 470 21.75 -19.87 11.82
C THR A 470 20.46 -20.15 11.06
N TYR A 471 20.32 -19.53 9.88
CA TYR A 471 19.17 -19.62 8.99
C TYR A 471 19.64 -20.05 7.60
N GLU A 472 18.76 -20.66 6.83
CA GLU A 472 18.94 -20.85 5.38
C GLU A 472 18.34 -19.63 4.66
N VAL A 473 19.10 -19.03 3.75
CA VAL A 473 18.59 -18.00 2.85
C VAL A 473 18.19 -18.69 1.57
N VAL A 474 16.89 -18.74 1.32
CA VAL A 474 16.33 -19.49 0.19
C VAL A 474 15.85 -18.48 -0.84
N ALA A 475 16.46 -18.49 -2.02
CA ALA A 475 15.87 -17.86 -3.19
C ALA A 475 14.84 -18.80 -3.79
N ILE A 476 13.61 -18.32 -3.98
CA ILE A 476 12.50 -19.10 -4.52
C ILE A 476 11.96 -18.39 -5.76
N PHE A 477 11.82 -19.16 -6.84
CA PHE A 477 11.01 -18.79 -8.00
C PHE A 477 9.75 -19.65 -7.99
N ARG A 478 8.56 -19.04 -7.98
CA ARG A 478 7.27 -19.75 -7.86
C ARG A 478 6.69 -20.28 -9.17
N GLY A 479 7.44 -20.16 -10.26
CA GLY A 479 6.96 -20.51 -11.59
C GLY A 479 6.02 -19.45 -12.18
N ASP A 480 5.60 -19.70 -13.40
CA ASP A 480 4.58 -18.92 -14.13
C ASP A 480 3.87 -19.81 -15.17
N GLU A 481 3.14 -19.22 -16.11
CA GLU A 481 2.41 -19.95 -17.17
C GLU A 481 3.31 -20.81 -18.08
N VAL A 482 4.65 -20.63 -18.03
CA VAL A 482 5.65 -21.26 -18.90
C VAL A 482 6.67 -22.10 -18.11
N TYR A 483 7.11 -21.62 -16.95
CA TYR A 483 8.23 -22.18 -16.18
C TYR A 483 7.80 -22.73 -14.83
N ARG A 484 8.41 -23.84 -14.38
CA ARG A 484 8.15 -24.46 -13.07
C ARG A 484 8.83 -23.69 -11.93
N GLU A 485 8.30 -23.81 -10.72
CA GLU A 485 8.96 -23.35 -9.50
C GLU A 485 10.31 -24.06 -9.22
N SER A 486 11.18 -23.36 -8.49
CA SER A 486 12.46 -23.87 -7.98
C SER A 486 12.89 -23.09 -6.73
N GLU A 487 13.71 -23.71 -5.87
CA GLU A 487 14.28 -23.09 -4.67
C GLU A 487 15.78 -23.42 -4.50
N SER A 488 16.49 -22.60 -3.72
CA SER A 488 17.93 -22.71 -3.43
C SER A 488 18.21 -22.79 -1.93
N ASP A 489 19.38 -23.28 -1.49
CA ASP A 489 19.63 -23.60 -0.07
C ASP A 489 21.03 -23.26 0.53
N PRO A 490 21.54 -22.02 0.45
CA PRO A 490 22.74 -21.59 1.21
C PRO A 490 22.46 -21.12 2.67
N PRO A 491 23.44 -21.24 3.59
CA PRO A 491 23.32 -20.79 4.99
C PRO A 491 23.66 -19.30 5.21
N LEU A 492 23.09 -18.70 6.27
CA LEU A 492 23.36 -17.34 6.81
C LEU A 492 23.33 -17.35 8.34
N THR A 493 24.20 -16.59 9.00
CA THR A 493 24.15 -16.42 10.47
C THR A 493 23.65 -15.04 10.88
N VAL A 494 22.62 -15.00 11.73
CA VAL A 494 22.03 -13.77 12.28
C VAL A 494 22.50 -13.60 13.72
N ILE A 495 23.06 -12.42 14.04
CA ILE A 495 23.61 -12.07 15.36
C ILE A 495 22.92 -10.85 15.96
N ALA A 496 23.08 -10.64 17.28
CA ALA A 496 22.58 -9.45 17.96
C ALA A 496 23.67 -8.71 18.77
N SER A 497 23.53 -7.39 18.88
CA SER A 497 24.27 -6.60 19.86
C SER A 497 23.73 -6.85 21.27
N THR A 498 24.59 -6.73 22.29
CA THR A 498 24.22 -6.88 23.70
C THR A 498 24.52 -5.63 24.51
N GLN A 499 23.85 -5.50 25.65
CA GLN A 499 24.02 -4.43 26.62
C GLN A 499 23.97 -5.00 28.04
N ILE A 500 24.75 -4.42 28.95
CA ILE A 500 24.69 -4.72 30.38
C ILE A 500 24.02 -3.54 31.08
N ARG A 501 23.00 -3.81 31.90
CA ARG A 501 22.31 -2.82 32.73
C ARG A 501 22.41 -3.20 34.19
N CYS A 502 22.84 -2.26 35.03
CA CYS A 502 23.04 -2.49 36.46
C CYS A 502 22.54 -1.31 37.28
N GLY A 503 21.93 -1.61 38.42
CA GLY A 503 21.53 -0.62 39.42
C GLY A 503 22.56 -0.46 40.53
N ILE A 504 23.80 -0.11 40.21
CA ILE A 504 24.87 0.07 41.22
C ILE A 504 24.81 1.52 41.74
N PRO A 505 24.57 1.75 43.05
CA PRO A 505 24.60 3.08 43.65
C PRO A 505 25.99 3.72 43.53
N ARG A 506 26.04 5.06 43.42
CA ARG A 506 27.29 5.82 43.37
C ARG A 506 27.97 5.99 44.72
N LEU A 507 27.26 5.72 45.82
CA LEU A 507 27.74 5.85 47.19
C LEU A 507 27.43 4.57 47.96
N LEU A 508 28.43 4.00 48.61
CA LEU A 508 28.33 2.81 49.48
C LEU A 508 29.03 3.07 50.81
N PHE A 509 28.76 2.23 51.81
CA PHE A 509 29.37 2.30 53.14
C PHE A 509 30.33 1.14 53.36
N THR A 510 31.44 1.40 54.05
CA THR A 510 32.40 0.36 54.44
C THR A 510 31.74 -0.71 55.32
N ASN A 511 32.23 -1.95 55.22
CA ASN A 511 31.80 -3.12 56.02
C ASN A 511 30.32 -3.50 55.88
N THR A 512 29.60 -2.90 54.92
CA THR A 512 28.23 -3.29 54.57
C THR A 512 28.26 -4.22 53.36
N THR A 513 27.58 -5.36 53.43
CA THR A 513 27.49 -6.31 52.30
C THR A 513 26.38 -5.89 51.36
N TYR A 514 26.72 -5.54 50.12
CA TYR A 514 25.77 -5.22 49.07
C TYR A 514 25.58 -6.39 48.12
N ASN A 515 24.35 -6.56 47.62
CA ASN A 515 24.03 -7.52 46.57
C ASN A 515 23.47 -6.74 45.37
N PHE A 516 24.21 -6.69 44.28
CA PHE A 516 23.82 -5.92 43.11
C PHE A 516 23.06 -6.79 42.11
N LEU A 517 21.94 -6.28 41.61
CA LEU A 517 21.18 -6.88 40.52
C LEU A 517 21.54 -6.21 39.19
N CYS A 518 21.91 -7.03 38.23
CA CYS A 518 22.27 -6.64 36.88
C CYS A 518 21.59 -7.53 35.85
N TYR A 519 21.53 -7.04 34.61
CA TYR A 519 20.94 -7.73 33.47
C TYR A 519 21.88 -7.69 32.26
N LEU A 520 22.07 -8.82 31.59
CA LEU A 520 22.65 -8.92 30.26
C LEU A 520 21.53 -9.14 29.25
N LEU A 521 21.32 -8.14 28.40
CA LEU A 521 20.21 -8.10 27.45
C LEU A 521 20.73 -7.98 26.03
N ASP A 522 19.99 -8.52 25.07
CA ASP A 522 20.22 -8.21 23.66
C ASP A 522 19.62 -6.83 23.29
N SER A 523 19.72 -6.48 22.01
CA SER A 523 19.20 -5.22 21.46
C SER A 523 17.68 -5.06 21.55
N ASP A 524 16.91 -6.14 21.74
CA ASP A 524 15.45 -6.08 21.90
C ASP A 524 15.04 -6.13 23.38
N GLY A 525 16.00 -6.21 24.30
CA GLY A 525 15.74 -6.33 25.73
C GLY A 525 15.50 -7.77 26.20
N LYS A 526 15.75 -8.79 25.35
CA LYS A 526 15.65 -10.20 25.74
C LYS A 526 16.86 -10.58 26.58
N GLY A 527 16.61 -11.27 27.69
CA GLY A 527 17.66 -11.77 28.58
C GLY A 527 18.46 -12.91 27.97
N LEU A 528 19.79 -12.85 28.07
CA LEU A 528 20.67 -13.94 27.64
C LEU A 528 20.82 -14.97 28.76
N ASN A 529 20.34 -16.20 28.58
CA ASN A 529 20.44 -17.25 29.60
C ASN A 529 21.84 -17.89 29.67
N GLY A 530 22.29 -18.22 30.88
CA GLY A 530 23.49 -19.03 31.13
C GLY A 530 24.83 -18.38 30.73
N SER A 531 24.83 -17.11 30.34
CA SER A 531 25.99 -16.40 29.80
C SER A 531 26.94 -15.99 30.92
N PRO A 532 28.26 -16.27 30.80
CA PRO A 532 29.24 -15.87 31.80
C PRO A 532 29.55 -14.37 31.70
N VAL A 533 29.50 -13.67 32.82
CA VAL A 533 29.91 -12.27 32.94
C VAL A 533 31.05 -12.14 33.94
N HIS A 534 32.02 -11.28 33.63
CA HIS A 534 33.18 -11.03 34.47
C HIS A 534 33.05 -9.66 35.13
N ILE A 535 33.09 -9.63 36.46
CA ILE A 535 33.03 -8.42 37.28
C ILE A 535 34.44 -8.12 37.79
N SER A 536 34.87 -6.88 37.64
CA SER A 536 36.16 -6.37 38.09
C SER A 536 35.94 -5.08 38.88
N ILE A 537 36.28 -5.09 40.16
CA ILE A 537 36.22 -3.94 41.05
C ILE A 537 37.66 -3.50 41.32
N MET A 538 38.02 -2.30 40.86
CA MET A 538 39.38 -1.78 40.97
C MET A 538 39.43 -0.55 41.84
N ARG A 539 40.46 -0.47 42.68
CA ARG A 539 40.89 0.73 43.39
C ARG A 539 42.40 0.75 43.42
N ASP A 540 43.01 1.81 42.92
CA ASP A 540 44.47 1.95 42.82
C ASP A 540 45.07 0.67 42.18
N ASN A 541 46.03 0.01 42.84
CA ASN A 541 46.63 -1.26 42.39
C ASN A 541 45.88 -2.51 42.88
N SER A 542 44.80 -2.36 43.65
CA SER A 542 43.99 -3.48 44.17
C SER A 542 42.84 -3.82 43.21
N LYS A 543 42.70 -5.10 42.88
CA LYS A 543 41.68 -5.60 41.94
C LYS A 543 40.99 -6.83 42.52
N LEU A 544 39.66 -6.75 42.63
CA LEU A 544 38.80 -7.87 42.97
C LEU A 544 38.07 -8.35 41.71
N ASN A 545 38.24 -9.63 41.36
CA ASN A 545 37.54 -10.25 40.23
C ASN A 545 36.48 -11.23 40.72
N GLN A 546 35.32 -11.19 40.10
CA GLN A 546 34.25 -12.16 40.32
C GLN A 546 33.67 -12.59 38.96
N THR A 547 32.96 -13.71 38.96
CA THR A 547 32.22 -14.18 37.79
C THR A 547 30.81 -14.57 38.19
N ALA A 548 29.84 -14.23 37.36
CA ALA A 548 28.46 -14.66 37.52
C ALA A 548 27.95 -15.28 36.21
N ARG A 549 26.86 -16.03 36.31
CA ARG A 549 26.10 -16.51 35.15
C ARG A 549 24.70 -15.93 35.22
N THR A 550 24.19 -15.56 34.05
CA THR A 550 22.84 -15.02 33.90
C THR A 550 21.80 -16.14 33.94
N ASN A 551 20.60 -15.84 34.44
CA ASN A 551 19.45 -16.73 34.39
C ASN A 551 18.62 -16.51 33.10
N SER A 552 17.44 -17.13 32.99
CA SER A 552 16.56 -17.05 31.81
C SER A 552 16.08 -15.64 31.46
N SER A 553 15.99 -14.72 32.43
CA SER A 553 15.67 -13.30 32.19
C SER A 553 16.91 -12.45 31.92
N GLY A 554 18.09 -13.05 31.80
CA GLY A 554 19.37 -12.36 31.65
C GLY A 554 19.88 -11.73 32.94
N ALA A 555 19.20 -11.97 34.07
CA ALA A 555 19.57 -11.39 35.35
C ALA A 555 20.73 -12.15 35.99
N PHE A 556 21.63 -11.42 36.65
CA PHE A 556 22.70 -11.96 37.46
C PHE A 556 22.94 -11.06 38.68
N THR A 557 23.48 -11.65 39.75
CA THR A 557 23.82 -10.95 40.96
C THR A 557 25.27 -11.17 41.36
N PHE A 558 25.87 -10.19 42.03
CA PHE A 558 27.17 -10.35 42.68
C PHE A 558 27.17 -9.58 44.01
N LYS A 559 27.93 -10.10 44.98
CA LYS A 559 28.05 -9.51 46.30
C LYS A 559 29.37 -8.76 46.44
N TRP A 560 29.35 -7.65 47.15
CA TRP A 560 30.56 -6.92 47.49
C TRP A 560 30.44 -6.28 48.88
N THR A 561 31.48 -6.48 49.68
CA THR A 561 31.65 -5.88 51.01
C THR A 561 32.91 -5.03 50.98
N PRO A 562 32.82 -3.70 50.72
CA PRO A 562 33.99 -2.85 50.66
C PRO A 562 34.56 -2.64 52.07
N THR A 563 35.82 -2.99 52.29
CA THR A 563 36.48 -2.87 53.61
C THR A 563 37.21 -1.54 53.82
N ALA A 564 37.40 -0.76 52.75
CA ALA A 564 38.14 0.50 52.81
C ALA A 564 37.41 1.63 52.07
N TYR A 565 37.39 2.83 52.65
CA TYR A 565 36.82 4.03 52.03
C TYR A 565 37.68 4.46 50.83
N GLY A 566 37.07 5.11 49.83
CA GLY A 566 37.76 5.57 48.63
C GLY A 566 36.91 5.43 47.36
N SER A 567 37.50 5.75 46.21
CA SER A 567 36.83 5.65 44.91
C SER A 567 37.20 4.36 44.19
N TYR A 568 36.19 3.64 43.73
CA TYR A 568 36.30 2.35 43.04
C TYR A 568 35.74 2.46 41.63
N ASN A 569 36.34 1.75 40.67
CA ASN A 569 35.76 1.54 39.36
C ASN A 569 35.23 0.11 39.25
N VAL A 570 33.92 -0.04 39.07
CA VAL A 570 33.27 -1.32 38.84
C VAL A 570 33.07 -1.51 37.34
N SER A 571 33.74 -2.50 36.77
CA SER A 571 33.66 -2.87 35.36
C SER A 571 33.05 -4.26 35.24
N ILE A 572 32.02 -4.42 34.40
CA ILE A 572 31.39 -5.71 34.12
C ILE A 572 31.49 -5.96 32.63
N THR A 573 32.01 -7.12 32.25
CA THR A 573 32.29 -7.48 30.86
C THR A 573 31.65 -8.80 30.48
N PHE A 574 30.99 -8.81 29.33
CA PHE A 574 30.57 -10.00 28.60
C PHE A 574 31.43 -10.09 27.35
N LYS A 575 32.17 -11.20 27.19
CA LYS A 575 33.13 -11.40 26.10
C LYS A 575 32.48 -11.72 24.74
N GLY A 576 31.15 -11.84 24.69
CA GLY A 576 30.43 -12.30 23.50
C GLY A 576 30.28 -13.82 23.46
N SER A 577 29.49 -14.29 22.51
CA SER A 577 29.32 -15.71 22.19
C SER A 577 29.12 -15.89 20.68
N LYS A 578 28.82 -17.12 20.23
CA LYS A 578 28.61 -17.44 18.81
C LYS A 578 27.60 -16.52 18.12
N TYR A 579 26.55 -16.07 18.82
CA TYR A 579 25.45 -15.30 18.23
C TYR A 579 25.27 -13.89 18.82
N TYR A 580 26.09 -13.52 19.80
CA TYR A 580 25.93 -12.29 20.58
C TYR A 580 27.24 -11.53 20.68
N LEU A 581 27.22 -10.25 20.32
CA LEU A 581 28.41 -9.39 20.41
C LEU A 581 28.80 -9.11 21.87
N PRO A 582 30.07 -8.78 22.16
CA PRO A 582 30.53 -8.41 23.50
C PRO A 582 29.83 -7.15 24.05
N ALA A 583 29.77 -7.03 25.38
CA ALA A 583 29.26 -5.83 26.07
C ALA A 583 30.11 -5.49 27.31
N ARG A 584 30.16 -4.20 27.64
CA ARG A 584 30.86 -3.67 28.82
C ARG A 584 30.00 -2.63 29.52
N TYR A 585 29.99 -2.67 30.84
CA TYR A 585 29.39 -1.68 31.73
C TYR A 585 30.45 -1.18 32.71
N GLU A 586 30.50 0.13 32.94
CA GLU A 586 31.42 0.73 33.90
C GLU A 586 30.72 1.76 34.78
N GLN A 587 31.02 1.73 36.08
CA GLN A 587 30.48 2.67 37.05
C GLN A 587 31.52 2.99 38.11
N LYS A 588 31.75 4.30 38.30
CA LYS A 588 32.53 4.80 39.44
C LYS A 588 31.66 4.83 40.69
N VAL A 589 32.17 4.28 41.78
CA VAL A 589 31.49 4.15 43.07
C VAL A 589 32.38 4.71 44.17
N ASN A 590 31.84 5.58 45.02
CA ASN A 590 32.55 6.10 46.18
C ASN A 590 32.10 5.31 47.42
N VAL A 591 33.06 4.86 48.23
CA VAL A 591 32.81 4.19 49.50
C VAL A 591 33.23 5.12 50.63
N VAL A 592 32.35 5.34 51.61
CA VAL A 592 32.63 6.16 52.81
C VAL A 592 32.52 5.33 54.07
N SER A 593 33.24 5.71 55.13
CA SER A 593 33.08 5.10 56.45
C SER A 593 31.89 5.70 57.19
N VAL A 594 31.25 4.89 58.04
CA VAL A 594 30.26 5.35 59.00
C VAL A 594 30.87 5.19 60.38
N ASP A 595 31.33 6.29 60.97
CA ASP A 595 31.71 6.32 62.39
C ASP A 595 30.46 6.65 63.22
N VAL A 596 29.89 5.63 63.84
CA VAL A 596 28.88 5.84 64.89
C VAL A 596 29.62 6.00 66.21
N THR A 597 29.98 7.24 66.56
CA THR A 597 30.39 7.54 67.93
C THR A 597 29.13 7.66 68.79
N PRO A 598 28.91 6.81 69.81
CA PRO A 598 27.84 7.03 70.78
C PRO A 598 28.21 8.28 71.59
N ARG A 599 27.49 9.39 71.40
CA ARG A 599 27.50 10.45 72.42
C ARG A 599 26.73 9.94 73.62
N TYR A 600 27.44 9.39 74.61
CA TYR A 600 26.91 9.29 75.95
C TYR A 600 26.65 10.71 76.45
N PHE A 601 25.39 11.11 76.55
CA PHE A 601 25.00 12.20 77.43
C PHE A 601 25.20 11.70 78.87
N ILE A 602 26.34 12.04 79.47
CA ILE A 602 26.49 12.00 80.92
C ILE A 602 25.82 13.28 81.45
N ARG A 603 24.97 13.08 82.46
CA ARG A 603 24.03 14.02 83.09
C ARG A 603 24.55 15.44 83.31
#